data_AF-A0AAJ1XZ79-F1
#
_entry.id   AF-A0AAJ1XZ79-F1
#
_cell.length_a   1.000
_cell.length_b   1.000
_cell.length_c   1.000
_cell.angle_alpha   90.00
_cell.angle_beta   90.00
_cell.angle_gamma   90.00
#
_symmetry.space_group_name_H-M   'P 1'
#
loop_
_entity.id
_entity.type
_entity.pdbx_description
1 polymer ?
#
loop_
_entity_poly.entity_id
_entity_poly.type
_entity_poly.pdbx_seq_one_letter_code
_entity_poly.pdbx_strand_id
1 'polypeptide(L)'
;MRNELKKIRVSIIDNSEEQVKSELYGIFSSLILSKKIAPKNSDLKGIMSELNFSFKEYVFKSRTILLSRIIRAIEKMDEKEVSILIEKLINFIEVDDILNQKTKVSYKKKKKNIFDDIFNQLG
;
A
#
# COMPACT_ATOMS: atom_id res chain seq x y z
N MET A 1 8.71 5.47 -6.33
CA MET A 1 7.27 5.16 -6.53
C MET A 1 6.66 5.90 -7.71
N ARG A 2 6.42 7.21 -7.70
CA ARG A 2 5.76 7.91 -8.84
C ARG A 2 6.44 7.69 -10.21
N ASN A 3 7.77 7.77 -10.28
CA ASN A 3 8.51 7.53 -11.53
C ASN A 3 8.59 6.04 -11.92
N GLU A 4 8.59 5.13 -10.93
CA GLU A 4 8.52 3.68 -11.13
C GLU A 4 7.14 3.28 -11.70
N LEU A 5 6.08 3.91 -11.21
CA LEU A 5 4.69 3.63 -11.59
C LEU A 5 4.34 4.20 -12.97
N LYS A 6 4.90 5.36 -13.36
CA LYS A 6 4.81 5.86 -14.74
C LYS A 6 5.55 4.96 -15.74
N LYS A 7 6.68 4.35 -15.32
CA LYS A 7 7.36 3.32 -16.12
C LYS A 7 6.54 2.03 -16.22
N ILE A 8 5.93 1.58 -15.12
CA ILE A 8 5.02 0.43 -15.10
C ILE A 8 3.83 0.62 -16.04
N ARG A 9 3.21 1.82 -16.05
CA ARG A 9 2.14 2.16 -17.01
C ARG A 9 2.56 2.01 -18.48
N VAL A 10 3.85 2.17 -18.78
CA VAL A 10 4.42 2.03 -20.13
C VAL A 10 4.91 0.59 -20.39
N SER A 11 5.33 -0.16 -19.36
CA SER A 11 5.87 -1.52 -19.50
C SER A 11 4.81 -2.63 -19.54
N ILE A 12 3.59 -2.39 -19.02
CA ILE A 12 2.50 -3.39 -18.98
C ILE A 12 2.03 -3.82 -20.38
N ILE A 13 2.29 -3.03 -21.43
CA ILE A 13 1.77 -3.30 -22.78
C ILE A 13 2.68 -4.26 -23.57
N ASP A 14 3.97 -4.34 -23.25
CA ASP A 14 4.97 -5.07 -24.06
C ASP A 14 5.66 -6.24 -23.33
N ASN A 15 5.33 -6.47 -22.05
CA ASN A 15 6.01 -7.46 -21.18
C ASN A 15 5.27 -8.81 -21.12
N SER A 16 5.99 -9.88 -20.77
CA SER A 16 5.37 -11.19 -20.52
C SER A 16 4.59 -11.22 -19.20
N GLU A 17 3.62 -12.14 -19.08
CA GLU A 17 2.78 -12.29 -17.88
C GLU A 17 3.61 -12.46 -16.59
N GLU A 18 4.69 -13.24 -16.66
CA GLU A 18 5.57 -13.49 -15.52
C GLU A 18 6.37 -12.26 -15.09
N GLN A 19 6.77 -11.41 -16.06
CA GLN A 19 7.41 -10.13 -15.77
C GLN A 19 6.43 -9.18 -15.07
N VAL A 20 5.20 -9.10 -15.56
CA VAL A 20 4.15 -8.26 -14.94
C VAL A 20 3.87 -8.72 -13.51
N LYS A 21 3.73 -10.03 -13.26
CA LYS A 21 3.56 -10.56 -11.90
C LYS A 21 4.75 -10.24 -10.98
N SER A 22 5.98 -10.34 -11.50
CA SER A 22 7.19 -9.97 -10.76
C SER A 22 7.20 -8.50 -10.34
N GLU A 23 6.81 -7.59 -11.24
CA GLU A 23 6.66 -6.17 -10.93
C GLU A 23 5.58 -5.95 -9.86
N LEU A 24 4.44 -6.63 -9.97
CA LEU A 24 3.38 -6.58 -8.96
C LEU A 24 3.88 -7.04 -7.58
N TYR A 25 4.71 -8.08 -7.49
CA TYR A 25 5.33 -8.47 -6.22
C TYR A 25 6.14 -7.34 -5.59
N GLY A 26 6.92 -6.61 -6.40
CA GLY A 26 7.70 -5.45 -5.97
C GLY A 26 6.83 -4.29 -5.48
N ILE A 27 5.73 -4.01 -6.20
CA ILE A 27 4.79 -2.94 -5.83
C ILE A 27 4.08 -3.29 -4.52
N PHE A 28 3.53 -4.50 -4.39
CA PHE A 28 2.84 -4.93 -3.18
C PHE A 28 3.77 -5.04 -1.98
N SER A 29 5.03 -5.46 -2.19
CA SER A 29 6.05 -5.41 -1.13
C SER A 29 6.25 -3.98 -0.63
N SER A 30 6.40 -3.02 -1.53
CA SER A 30 6.58 -1.61 -1.19
C SER A 30 5.36 -1.03 -0.46
N LEU A 31 4.16 -1.32 -0.96
CA LEU A 31 2.89 -0.85 -0.38
C LEU A 31 2.67 -1.39 1.03
N ILE A 32 2.81 -2.70 1.21
CA ILE A 32 2.55 -3.38 2.49
C ILE A 32 3.60 -2.98 3.54
N LEU A 33 4.87 -2.83 3.16
CA LEU A 33 5.95 -2.49 4.10
C LEU A 33 6.00 -1.00 4.45
N SER A 34 5.35 -0.13 3.66
CA SER A 34 5.31 1.30 3.92
C SER A 34 4.53 1.63 5.18
N LYS A 35 5.21 2.18 6.20
CA LYS A 35 4.57 2.76 7.39
C LYS A 35 3.94 4.13 7.13
N LYS A 36 4.28 4.76 6.00
CA LYS A 36 3.68 6.03 5.58
C LYS A 36 2.26 5.81 5.04
N ILE A 37 2.06 4.73 4.28
CA ILE A 37 0.77 4.39 3.64
C ILE A 37 -0.13 3.69 4.66
N ALA A 38 0.38 2.67 5.35
CA ALA A 38 -0.34 1.96 6.39
C ALA A 38 0.49 2.00 7.69
N PRO A 39 0.23 2.91 8.62
CA PRO A 39 0.95 2.96 9.90
C PRO A 39 0.78 1.68 10.74
N LYS A 40 -0.42 1.09 10.73
CA LYS A 40 -0.75 -0.15 11.46
C LYS A 40 -1.13 -1.27 10.50
N ASN A 41 -1.00 -2.52 10.96
CA ASN A 41 -1.40 -3.67 10.14
C ASN A 41 -2.93 -3.74 9.94
N SER A 42 -3.72 -3.17 10.86
CA SER A 42 -5.17 -3.02 10.71
C SER A 42 -5.55 -2.19 9.50
N ASP A 43 -4.73 -1.19 9.15
CA ASP A 43 -5.02 -0.25 8.06
C ASP A 43 -4.90 -0.95 6.70
N LEU A 44 -4.05 -1.99 6.61
CA LEU A 44 -3.90 -2.82 5.42
C LEU A 44 -5.19 -3.57 5.06
N LYS A 45 -6.08 -3.84 6.02
CA LYS A 45 -7.34 -4.55 5.75
C LYS A 45 -8.23 -3.75 4.79
N GLY A 46 -8.35 -2.44 5.00
CA GLY A 46 -9.11 -1.55 4.11
C GLY A 46 -8.50 -1.51 2.71
N ILE A 47 -7.18 -1.26 2.64
CA ILE A 47 -6.45 -1.19 1.37
C ILE A 47 -6.56 -2.50 0.58
N MET A 48 -6.41 -3.65 1.24
CA MET A 48 -6.53 -4.95 0.58
C MET A 48 -7.94 -5.18 0.04
N SER A 49 -8.97 -4.76 0.78
CA SER A 49 -10.35 -4.87 0.32
C SER A 49 -10.62 -4.03 -0.94
N GLU A 50 -10.07 -2.82 -1.01
CA GLU A 50 -10.17 -1.95 -2.21
C GLU A 50 -9.50 -2.58 -3.43
N LEU A 51 -8.39 -3.29 -3.21
CA LEU A 51 -7.65 -4.05 -4.22
C LEU A 51 -8.22 -5.46 -4.48
N ASN A 52 -9.44 -5.74 -4.00
CA ASN A 52 -10.16 -7.02 -4.17
C ASN A 52 -9.53 -8.24 -3.46
N PHE A 53 -8.65 -8.03 -2.49
CA PHE A 53 -8.13 -9.10 -1.66
C PHE A 53 -8.94 -9.25 -0.38
N SER A 54 -9.50 -10.45 -0.20
CA SER A 54 -10.18 -10.84 1.03
C SER A 54 -9.37 -11.92 1.76
N PHE A 55 -8.94 -11.62 2.97
CA PHE A 55 -8.18 -12.54 3.82
C PHE A 55 -8.82 -12.65 5.19
N LYS A 56 -8.60 -13.80 5.86
CA LYS A 56 -8.98 -13.97 7.26
C LYS A 56 -8.18 -13.02 8.15
N GLU A 57 -8.74 -12.65 9.30
CA GLU A 57 -8.15 -11.66 10.21
C GLU A 57 -6.72 -11.98 10.63
N TYR A 58 -6.39 -13.25 10.85
CA TYR A 58 -5.05 -13.67 11.25
C TYR A 58 -3.97 -13.29 10.22
N VAL A 59 -4.32 -13.14 8.94
CA VAL A 59 -3.37 -12.77 7.87
C VAL A 59 -2.84 -11.35 8.09
N PHE A 60 -3.67 -10.47 8.66
CA PHE A 60 -3.30 -9.09 8.97
C PHE A 60 -2.53 -8.96 10.30
N LYS A 61 -2.27 -10.04 11.04
CA LYS A 61 -1.45 -9.98 12.26
C LYS A 61 0.00 -9.57 11.98
N SER A 62 0.54 -9.93 10.81
CA SER A 62 1.89 -9.56 10.39
C SER A 62 1.94 -9.21 8.90
N ARG A 63 2.71 -8.17 8.58
CA ARG A 63 2.95 -7.73 7.19
C ARG A 63 3.57 -8.83 6.34
N THR A 64 4.46 -9.64 6.90
CA THR A 64 5.10 -10.75 6.17
C THR A 64 4.10 -11.84 5.81
N ILE A 65 3.17 -12.16 6.72
CA ILE A 65 2.11 -13.13 6.44
C ILE A 65 1.23 -12.59 5.31
N LEU A 66 0.78 -11.34 5.41
CA LEU A 66 0.00 -10.72 4.34
C LEU A 66 0.73 -10.73 2.99
N LEU A 67 1.99 -10.30 2.98
CA LEU A 67 2.80 -10.25 1.75
C LEU A 67 2.92 -11.62 1.10
N SER A 68 3.20 -12.67 1.89
CA SER A 68 3.27 -14.04 1.37
C SER A 68 1.95 -14.50 0.74
N ARG A 69 0.81 -14.10 1.32
CA ARG A 69 -0.52 -14.44 0.79
C ARG A 69 -0.83 -13.71 -0.51
N ILE A 70 -0.42 -12.45 -0.62
CA ILE A 70 -0.62 -11.65 -1.83
C ILE A 70 0.25 -12.15 -2.97
N ILE A 71 1.53 -12.44 -2.71
CA ILE A 71 2.42 -13.01 -3.74
C ILE A 71 1.82 -14.31 -4.28
N ARG A 72 1.35 -15.21 -3.41
CA ARG A 72 0.68 -16.46 -3.81
C ARG A 72 -0.65 -16.26 -4.53
N ALA A 73 -1.37 -15.17 -4.24
CA ALA A 73 -2.61 -14.85 -4.95
C ALA A 73 -2.29 -14.37 -6.36
N ILE A 74 -1.36 -13.43 -6.52
CA ILE A 74 -0.93 -12.89 -7.81
C ILE A 74 -0.29 -13.96 -8.69
N GLU A 75 0.53 -14.85 -8.13
CA GLU A 75 1.12 -16.01 -8.83
C GLU A 75 0.06 -16.82 -9.59
N LYS A 76 -1.11 -17.01 -8.97
CA LYS A 76 -2.19 -17.86 -9.45
C LYS A 76 -3.22 -17.16 -10.32
N MET A 77 -3.14 -15.83 -10.43
CA MET A 77 -4.09 -15.07 -11.24
C MET A 77 -3.90 -15.36 -12.72
N ASP A 78 -5.00 -15.36 -13.49
CA ASP A 78 -4.92 -15.31 -14.94
C ASP A 78 -4.68 -13.87 -15.47
N GLU A 79 -4.46 -13.73 -16.77
CA GLU A 79 -4.19 -12.44 -17.43
C GLU A 79 -5.32 -11.40 -17.20
N LYS A 80 -6.58 -11.84 -17.14
CA LYS A 80 -7.72 -10.94 -16.92
C LYS A 80 -7.75 -10.46 -15.48
N GLU A 81 -7.52 -11.36 -14.52
CA GLU A 81 -7.43 -11.03 -13.10
C GLU A 81 -6.27 -10.07 -12.81
N VAL A 82 -5.11 -10.30 -13.43
CA VAL A 82 -3.95 -9.39 -13.36
C VAL A 82 -4.31 -8.01 -13.91
N SER A 83 -4.97 -7.94 -15.07
CA SER A 83 -5.39 -6.67 -15.67
C SER A 83 -6.34 -5.89 -14.75
N ILE A 84 -7.34 -6.55 -14.17
CA ILE A 84 -8.29 -5.93 -13.22
C ILE A 84 -7.55 -5.44 -11.96
N LEU A 85 -6.60 -6.22 -11.45
CA LEU A 85 -5.80 -5.83 -10.28
C LEU A 85 -4.99 -4.56 -10.56
N ILE A 86 -4.38 -4.47 -11.74
CA ILE A 86 -3.63 -3.30 -12.19
C ILE A 86 -4.54 -2.06 -12.24
N GLU A 87 -5.73 -2.15 -12.84
CA GLU A 87 -6.67 -1.03 -12.89
C GLU A 87 -7.06 -0.54 -11.48
N LYS A 88 -7.36 -1.47 -10.56
CA LYS A 88 -7.67 -1.14 -9.17
C LYS A 88 -6.50 -0.48 -8.46
N LEU A 89 -5.29 -0.98 -8.69
CA LEU A 89 -4.07 -0.43 -8.12
C LEU A 89 -3.80 0.99 -8.61
N ILE A 90 -3.99 1.27 -9.90
CA ILE A 90 -3.89 2.61 -10.48
C ILE A 90 -4.90 3.55 -9.82
N ASN A 91 -6.18 3.15 -9.77
CA ASN A 91 -7.24 3.94 -9.16
C ASN A 91 -6.96 4.26 -7.69
N PHE A 92 -6.50 3.26 -6.91
CA PHE A 92 -6.12 3.45 -5.51
C PHE A 92 -5.02 4.52 -5.35
N ILE A 93 -3.99 4.46 -6.19
CA ILE A 93 -2.85 5.39 -6.13
C ILE A 93 -3.27 6.80 -6.54
N GLU A 94 -4.08 6.94 -7.60
CA GLU A 94 -4.55 8.26 -8.05
C GLU A 94 -5.44 8.94 -7.01
N VAL A 95 -6.34 8.18 -6.37
CA VAL A 95 -7.19 8.69 -5.27
C VAL A 95 -6.35 9.09 -4.07
N ASP A 96 -5.38 8.27 -3.65
CA ASP A 96 -4.45 8.60 -2.56
C ASP A 96 -3.63 9.86 -2.88
N ASP A 97 -3.16 10.01 -4.12
CA ASP A 97 -2.44 11.20 -4.59
C ASP A 97 -3.31 12.46 -4.55
N ILE A 98 -4.61 12.37 -4.85
CA ILE A 98 -5.57 13.48 -4.75
C ILE A 98 -5.84 13.84 -3.28
N LEU A 99 -6.05 12.84 -2.42
CA LEU A 99 -6.31 13.04 -0.99
C LEU A 99 -5.09 13.61 -0.26
N ASN A 100 -3.88 13.16 -0.61
CA ASN A 100 -2.62 13.66 -0.06
C ASN A 100 -2.23 15.05 -0.61
N GLN A 101 -2.79 15.48 -1.74
CA GLN A 101 -2.67 16.86 -2.21
C GLN A 101 -3.64 17.80 -1.48
N LYS A 102 -4.87 17.33 -1.18
CA LYS A 102 -5.87 18.10 -0.41
C LYS A 102 -5.48 18.27 1.06
N THR A 103 -4.75 17.33 1.67
CA THR A 103 -4.31 17.41 3.08
C THR A 103 -3.06 18.27 3.32
N LYS A 104 -2.43 18.87 2.29
CA LYS A 104 -1.37 19.86 2.50
C LYS A 104 -1.85 21.16 3.16
N VAL A 105 -3.16 21.34 3.34
CA VAL A 105 -3.76 22.44 4.11
C VAL A 105 -4.63 21.88 5.24
N SER A 106 -4.03 21.33 6.31
CA SER A 106 -4.57 21.46 7.69
C SER A 106 -3.68 20.81 8.77
N TYR A 107 -3.21 21.66 9.68
CA TYR A 107 -2.84 21.43 11.09
C TYR A 107 -1.85 20.32 11.48
N LYS A 108 -0.57 20.73 11.67
CA LYS A 108 0.27 20.20 12.74
C LYS A 108 -0.39 20.51 14.09
N LYS A 109 -1.14 19.57 14.68
CA LYS A 109 -1.31 19.55 16.15
C LYS A 109 -0.13 18.75 16.71
N LYS A 110 0.86 19.47 17.25
CA LYS A 110 1.94 18.88 18.05
C LYS A 110 1.28 18.06 19.17
N LYS A 111 1.46 16.73 19.15
CA LYS A 111 1.13 15.89 20.31
C LYS A 111 2.09 16.31 21.42
N LYS A 112 1.60 16.92 22.50
CA LYS A 112 2.40 17.10 23.72
C LYS A 112 2.80 15.71 24.22
N ASN A 113 4.10 15.46 24.37
CA ASN A 113 4.59 14.23 24.98
C ASN A 113 4.56 14.39 26.50
N ILE A 114 4.21 13.32 27.22
CA ILE A 114 4.24 13.26 28.70
C ILE A 114 5.60 13.68 29.26
N PHE A 115 6.69 13.37 28.53
CA PHE A 115 8.03 13.81 28.89
C PHE A 115 8.21 15.34 28.88
N ASP A 116 7.51 16.06 28.01
CA ASP A 116 7.58 17.52 27.97
C ASP A 116 6.91 18.15 29.21
N ASP A 117 5.82 17.56 29.72
CA ASP A 117 5.15 18.08 30.91
C ASP A 117 5.94 17.76 32.19
N ILE A 118 6.63 16.60 32.26
CA ILE A 118 7.52 16.25 33.38
C ILE A 118 8.72 17.20 33.45
N PHE A 119 9.34 17.52 32.31
CA PHE A 119 10.52 18.38 32.28
C PHE A 119 10.21 19.83 32.70
N ASN A 120 9.00 20.32 32.40
CA ASN A 120 8.56 21.67 32.76
C ASN A 120 8.18 21.83 34.25
N GLN A 121 7.98 20.75 35.00
CA GLN A 121 7.70 20.80 36.44
C GLN A 121 8.97 20.75 37.31
N LEU A 122 10.12 20.42 36.72
CA LEU A 122 11.39 20.25 37.42
C LEU A 122 12.40 21.38 37.13
N GLY A 123 12.00 22.37 36.33
CA GLY A 123 12.77 23.58 36.02
C GLY A 123 12.21 24.81 36.72
#